data_AF-A0A3N5Q1W6-F1
#
_entry.id   AF-A0A3N5Q1W6-F1
#
_cell.length_a   1.000
_cell.length_b   1.000
_cell.length_c   1.000
_cell.angle_alpha   90.00
_cell.angle_beta   90.00
_cell.angle_gamma   90.00
#
_symmetry.space_group_name_H-M   'P 1'
#
loop_
_entity.id
_entity.type
_entity.pdbx_description
1 polymer ?
#
loop_
_entity_poly.entity_id
_entity_poly.type
_entity_poly.pdbx_seq_one_letter_code
_entity_poly.pdbx_strand_id
1 'polypeptide(L)'
;AWLVLGTGVIFALGAIFGGNVDPAQVTQSTQMMQQMQGANSPMMIGDVALPQISIFSILLFLFYFLSGYFIYATLFAAVGSAVDQESDAQSLTLPITFPVILTMLFIGNVVAAPNSVFAVVMSMIPLFTPILMTVRVAATDVPWWQIAGSIVLSIGAFFGAVWIASRIYRIGILSYGKKPSLRELGRWLVS
;
A
#
# COMPACT_ATOMS: atom_id res chain seq x y z
N ALA A 1 -15.93 -28.69 8.35
CA ALA A 1 -16.61 -29.31 9.50
C ALA A 1 -18.04 -28.78 9.70
N TRP A 2 -18.27 -27.46 9.73
CA TRP A 2 -19.61 -26.88 9.89
C TRP A 2 -20.61 -27.17 8.75
N LEU A 3 -20.13 -27.27 7.50
CA LEU A 3 -20.97 -27.58 6.35
C LEU A 3 -21.62 -28.97 6.41
N VAL A 4 -20.88 -29.99 6.87
CA VAL A 4 -21.37 -31.38 6.97
C VAL A 4 -22.42 -31.53 8.06
N LEU A 5 -22.29 -30.76 9.15
CA LEU A 5 -23.28 -30.74 10.23
C LEU A 5 -24.58 -30.02 9.80
N GLY A 6 -24.46 -28.95 9.02
CA GLY A 6 -25.61 -28.21 8.48
C GLY A 6 -26.48 -29.06 7.55
N THR A 7 -25.86 -29.82 6.64
CA THR A 7 -26.61 -30.69 5.71
C THR A 7 -27.32 -31.84 6.44
N GLY A 8 -26.71 -32.38 7.50
CA GLY A 8 -27.31 -33.46 8.29
C GLY A 8 -28.59 -33.03 9.03
N VAL A 9 -28.62 -31.80 9.56
CA VAL A 9 -29.78 -31.27 10.30
C VAL A 9 -30.99 -31.04 9.38
N ILE A 10 -30.75 -30.60 8.14
CA ILE A 10 -31.81 -30.36 7.15
C ILE A 10 -32.48 -31.68 6.74
N PHE A 11 -31.70 -32.75 6.54
CA PHE A 11 -32.24 -34.07 6.25
C PHE A 11 -33.04 -34.66 7.43
N ALA A 12 -32.57 -34.46 8.67
CA ALA A 12 -33.25 -34.94 9.87
C ALA A 12 -34.60 -34.24 10.07
N LEU A 13 -34.69 -32.93 9.78
CA LEU A 13 -35.95 -32.18 9.86
C LEU A 13 -36.94 -32.58 8.77
N GLY A 14 -36.48 -32.83 7.54
CA GLY A 14 -37.34 -33.31 6.44
C GLY A 14 -37.99 -34.67 6.73
N ALA A 15 -37.26 -35.58 7.39
CA ALA A 15 -37.75 -36.91 7.75
C ALA A 15 -38.84 -36.90 8.84
N ILE A 16 -38.83 -35.89 9.74
CA ILE A 16 -39.80 -35.77 10.84
C ILE A 16 -41.10 -35.09 10.38
N PHE A 17 -41.01 -34.12 9.46
CA PHE A 17 -42.14 -33.27 9.05
C PHE A 17 -42.79 -33.67 7.71
N GLY A 18 -42.43 -34.81 7.12
CA GLY A 18 -43.15 -35.42 5.99
C GLY A 18 -43.08 -34.66 4.66
N GLY A 19 -42.22 -33.64 4.55
CA GLY A 19 -41.95 -32.96 3.29
C GLY A 19 -40.84 -33.68 2.54
N ASN A 20 -41.15 -34.30 1.40
CA ASN A 20 -40.12 -34.76 0.46
C ASN A 20 -39.33 -33.55 -0.03
N VAL A 21 -38.17 -33.30 0.59
CA VAL A 21 -37.19 -32.32 0.12
C VAL A 21 -36.52 -32.94 -1.10
N ASP A 22 -37.02 -32.61 -2.29
CA ASP A 22 -36.45 -33.09 -3.55
C ASP A 22 -35.00 -32.57 -3.68
N PRO A 23 -33.98 -33.44 -3.81
CA PRO A 23 -32.57 -33.02 -3.88
C PRO A 23 -32.30 -31.98 -4.99
N ALA A 24 -33.14 -31.96 -6.03
CA ALA A 24 -33.08 -30.98 -7.12
C ALA A 24 -33.42 -29.55 -6.65
N GLN A 25 -34.42 -29.38 -5.76
CA GLN A 25 -34.80 -28.06 -5.24
C GLN A 25 -33.80 -27.53 -4.19
N VAL A 26 -33.17 -28.43 -3.43
CA VAL A 26 -32.09 -28.05 -2.49
C VAL A 26 -30.85 -27.59 -3.25
N THR A 27 -30.52 -28.22 -4.38
CA THR A 27 -29.39 -27.80 -5.23
C THR A 27 -29.64 -26.42 -5.84
N GLN A 28 -30.86 -26.17 -6.31
CA GLN A 28 -31.23 -24.88 -6.92
C GLN A 28 -31.31 -23.74 -5.88
N SER A 29 -31.82 -24.01 -4.68
CA SER A 29 -31.82 -23.04 -3.57
C SER A 29 -30.43 -22.82 -2.97
N THR A 30 -29.56 -23.82 -2.97
CA THR A 30 -28.14 -23.67 -2.56
C THR A 30 -27.37 -22.83 -3.58
N GLN A 31 -27.62 -23.00 -4.89
CA GLN A 31 -27.04 -22.15 -5.94
C GLN A 31 -27.54 -20.70 -5.84
N MET A 32 -28.82 -20.47 -5.54
CA MET A 32 -29.34 -19.12 -5.31
C MET A 32 -28.80 -18.47 -4.02
N MET A 33 -28.58 -19.25 -2.96
CA MET A 33 -27.96 -18.75 -1.72
C MET A 33 -26.47 -18.43 -1.90
N GLN A 34 -25.78 -19.19 -2.76
CA GLN A 34 -24.40 -18.91 -3.19
C GLN A 34 -24.33 -17.66 -4.09
N GLN A 35 -25.41 -17.35 -4.82
CA GLN A 35 -25.56 -16.12 -5.59
C GLN A 35 -25.98 -14.90 -4.72
N MET A 36 -26.71 -15.12 -3.61
CA MET A 36 -27.09 -14.09 -2.63
C MET A 36 -25.98 -13.70 -1.64
N GLN A 37 -24.90 -14.48 -1.52
CA GLN A 37 -23.66 -14.02 -0.86
C GLN A 37 -22.84 -13.05 -1.75
N GLY A 38 -23.48 -12.48 -2.77
CA GLY A 38 -22.90 -11.56 -3.76
C GLY A 38 -22.67 -10.13 -3.29
N ALA A 39 -22.27 -9.91 -2.05
CA ALA A 39 -21.59 -8.66 -1.69
C ALA A 39 -20.15 -8.61 -2.24
N ASN A 40 -19.58 -9.78 -2.57
CA ASN A 40 -18.21 -9.96 -3.07
C ASN A 40 -18.13 -10.63 -4.47
N SER A 41 -19.17 -10.52 -5.31
CA SER A 41 -19.14 -11.04 -6.68
C SER A 41 -18.61 -9.98 -7.65
N PRO A 42 -17.51 -10.21 -8.40
CA PRO A 42 -17.05 -9.26 -9.42
C PRO A 42 -18.19 -8.89 -10.38
N MET A 43 -18.45 -7.59 -10.52
CA MET A 43 -19.39 -7.09 -11.51
C MET A 43 -18.84 -7.46 -12.89
N MET A 44 -19.58 -8.29 -13.61
CA MET A 44 -19.26 -8.68 -14.98
C MET A 44 -19.92 -7.67 -15.92
N ILE A 45 -19.11 -6.88 -16.64
CA ILE A 45 -19.57 -6.16 -17.84
C ILE A 45 -18.98 -6.91 -19.04
N GLY A 46 -19.74 -7.84 -19.61
CA GLY A 46 -19.24 -8.82 -20.59
C GLY A 46 -18.37 -9.91 -19.94
N ASP A 47 -17.44 -10.50 -20.71
CA ASP A 47 -16.48 -11.53 -20.24
C ASP A 47 -15.34 -10.98 -19.37
N VAL A 48 -15.38 -9.69 -19.02
CA VAL A 48 -14.37 -9.02 -18.21
C VAL A 48 -14.88 -8.87 -16.78
N ALA A 49 -14.30 -9.67 -15.88
CA ALA A 49 -14.48 -9.51 -14.44
C ALA A 49 -13.83 -8.21 -13.98
N LEU A 50 -14.62 -7.25 -13.51
CA LEU A 50 -14.07 -6.03 -12.91
C LEU A 50 -13.51 -6.38 -11.52
N PRO A 51 -12.23 -6.05 -11.23
CA PRO A 51 -11.69 -6.21 -9.89
C PRO A 51 -12.52 -5.34 -8.94
N GLN A 52 -13.14 -5.97 -7.93
CA GLN A 52 -13.92 -5.24 -6.94
C GLN A 52 -12.99 -4.43 -6.07
N ILE A 53 -13.01 -3.11 -6.25
CA ILE A 53 -12.25 -2.20 -5.40
C ILE A 53 -13.01 -2.01 -4.09
N SER A 54 -12.49 -2.61 -3.01
CA SER A 54 -13.05 -2.41 -1.68
C SER A 54 -12.81 -0.97 -1.20
N ILE A 55 -13.74 -0.42 -0.41
CA ILE A 55 -13.57 0.89 0.25
C ILE A 55 -12.28 0.92 1.09
N PHE A 56 -11.94 -0.22 1.70
CA PHE A 56 -10.72 -0.39 2.47
C PHE A 56 -9.46 -0.18 1.62
N SER A 57 -9.42 -0.72 0.39
CA SER A 57 -8.31 -0.53 -0.55
C SER A 57 -8.15 0.94 -0.95
N ILE A 58 -9.26 1.68 -1.10
CA ILE A 58 -9.24 3.12 -1.40
C ILE A 58 -8.66 3.92 -0.22
N LEU A 59 -9.08 3.60 1.01
CA LEU A 59 -8.55 4.26 2.21
C LEU A 59 -7.05 3.99 2.39
N LEU A 60 -6.61 2.75 2.15
CA LEU A 60 -5.19 2.41 2.16
C LEU A 60 -4.42 3.16 1.08
N PHE A 61 -4.94 3.21 -0.14
CA PHE A 61 -4.34 3.98 -1.23
C PHE A 61 -4.17 5.46 -0.84
N LEU A 62 -5.23 6.09 -0.32
CA LEU A 62 -5.17 7.48 0.13
C LEU A 62 -4.14 7.69 1.23
N PHE A 63 -4.09 6.79 2.22
CA PHE A 63 -3.09 6.87 3.28
C PHE A 63 -1.66 6.77 2.73
N TYR A 64 -1.39 5.80 1.87
CA TYR A 64 -0.06 5.58 1.30
C TYR A 64 0.34 6.71 0.36
N PHE A 65 -0.57 7.18 -0.47
CA PHE A 65 -0.38 8.34 -1.33
C PHE A 65 0.00 9.58 -0.50
N LEU A 66 -0.76 9.87 0.55
CA LEU A 66 -0.53 11.05 1.39
C LEU A 66 0.78 10.93 2.19
N SER A 67 1.07 9.74 2.71
CA SER A 67 2.32 9.46 3.42
C SER A 67 3.53 9.65 2.50
N GLY A 68 3.48 9.11 1.28
CA GLY A 68 4.52 9.31 0.28
C GLY A 68 4.68 10.77 -0.09
N TYR A 69 3.56 11.45 -0.38
CA TYR A 69 3.55 12.87 -0.68
C TYR A 69 4.22 13.69 0.43
N PHE A 70 3.85 13.48 1.69
CA PHE A 70 4.43 14.21 2.81
C PHE A 70 5.92 13.92 3.03
N ILE A 71 6.35 12.66 2.93
CA ILE A 71 7.77 12.31 3.04
C ILE A 71 8.57 13.04 1.96
N TYR A 72 8.18 12.89 0.69
CA TYR A 72 8.91 13.49 -0.42
C TYR A 72 8.83 15.02 -0.42
N ALA A 73 7.65 15.60 -0.16
CA ALA A 73 7.49 17.05 -0.07
C ALA A 73 8.37 17.66 1.03
N THR A 74 8.49 16.98 2.17
CA THR A 74 9.36 17.42 3.27
C THR A 74 10.84 17.38 2.89
N LEU A 75 11.29 16.34 2.19
CA LEU A 75 12.67 16.24 1.73
C LEU A 75 12.98 17.28 0.64
N PHE A 76 12.06 17.52 -0.30
CA PHE A 76 12.21 18.57 -1.30
C PHE A 76 12.21 19.97 -0.67
N ALA A 77 11.37 20.21 0.33
CA ALA A 77 11.37 21.46 1.09
C ALA A 77 12.70 21.68 1.82
N ALA A 78 13.30 20.62 2.38
CA ALA A 78 14.61 20.69 3.02
C ALA A 78 15.69 21.16 2.04
N VAL A 79 15.74 20.57 0.84
CA VAL A 79 16.69 20.97 -0.21
C VAL A 79 16.43 22.39 -0.68
N GLY A 80 15.18 22.75 -0.96
CA GLY A 80 14.81 24.10 -1.38
C GLY A 80 15.17 25.18 -0.36
N SER A 81 15.12 24.84 0.94
CA SER A 81 15.52 25.77 2.00
C SER A 81 17.03 25.91 2.20
N ALA A 82 17.82 24.99 1.66
CA ALA A 82 19.26 24.94 1.85
C ALA A 82 20.05 25.60 0.71
N VAL A 83 19.40 25.96 -0.39
CA VAL A 83 20.05 26.45 -1.61
C VAL A 83 19.56 27.83 -2.00
N ASP A 84 20.50 28.67 -2.43
CA ASP A 84 20.20 30.02 -2.92
C ASP A 84 19.89 30.06 -4.43
N GLN A 85 20.34 29.06 -5.19
CA GLN A 85 20.17 28.98 -6.66
C GLN A 85 19.48 27.68 -7.08
N GLU A 86 18.55 27.78 -8.05
CA GLU A 86 17.79 26.63 -8.56
C GLU A 86 18.67 25.57 -9.24
N SER A 87 19.75 25.98 -9.91
CA SER A 87 20.72 25.09 -10.54
C SER A 87 21.42 24.17 -9.53
N ASP A 88 21.63 24.64 -8.30
CA ASP A 88 22.24 23.86 -7.23
C ASP A 88 21.24 22.88 -6.59
N ALA A 89 19.96 23.30 -6.50
CA ALA A 89 18.87 22.45 -6.05
C ALA A 89 18.79 21.16 -6.87
N GLN A 90 18.91 21.25 -8.20
CA GLN A 90 18.79 20.09 -9.09
C GLN A 90 19.80 18.97 -8.77
N SER A 91 21.03 19.33 -8.38
CA SER A 91 22.04 18.34 -8.00
C SER A 91 21.75 17.64 -6.66
N LEU A 92 21.01 18.30 -5.77
CA LEU A 92 20.65 17.82 -4.44
C LEU A 92 19.28 17.10 -4.41
N THR A 93 18.43 17.35 -5.41
CA THR A 93 17.15 16.65 -5.57
C THR A 93 17.31 15.28 -6.22
N LEU A 94 18.36 15.06 -7.03
CA LEU A 94 18.61 13.77 -7.67
C LEU A 94 18.62 12.56 -6.70
N PRO A 95 19.30 12.60 -5.53
CA PRO A 95 19.26 11.52 -4.55
C PRO A 95 17.88 11.26 -3.96
N ILE A 96 17.01 12.28 -3.87
CA ILE A 96 15.63 12.15 -3.36
C ILE A 96 14.74 11.51 -4.41
N THR A 97 14.93 11.87 -5.68
CA THR A 97 14.17 11.33 -6.81
C THR A 97 14.59 9.90 -7.17
N PHE A 98 15.85 9.52 -6.91
CA PHE A 98 16.37 8.20 -7.25
C PHE A 98 15.55 7.04 -6.66
N PRO A 99 15.13 7.07 -5.37
CA PRO A 99 14.18 6.11 -4.82
C PRO A 99 12.86 5.99 -5.59
N VAL A 100 12.29 7.11 -6.08
CA VAL A 100 11.06 7.11 -6.86
C VAL A 100 11.26 6.40 -8.20
N ILE A 101 12.39 6.66 -8.87
CA ILE A 101 12.75 6.01 -10.12
C ILE A 101 12.91 4.50 -9.92
N LEU A 102 13.63 4.08 -8.88
CA LEU A 102 13.79 2.65 -8.54
C LEU A 102 12.43 1.98 -8.28
N THR A 103 11.54 2.68 -7.59
CA THR A 103 10.20 2.18 -7.32
C THR A 103 9.45 1.88 -8.62
N MET A 104 9.49 2.79 -9.59
CA MET A 104 8.87 2.58 -10.91
C MET A 104 9.43 1.36 -11.64
N LEU A 105 10.74 1.11 -11.53
CA LEU A 105 11.38 -0.07 -12.12
C LEU A 105 10.97 -1.38 -11.41
N PHE A 106 10.69 -1.32 -10.11
CA PHE A 106 10.32 -2.50 -9.32
C PHE A 106 8.86 -2.91 -9.49
N ILE A 107 7.96 -2.02 -9.96
CA ILE A 107 6.54 -2.32 -10.15
C ILE A 107 6.34 -3.60 -10.95
N GLY A 108 7.02 -3.76 -12.09
CA GLY A 108 6.87 -4.97 -12.93
C GLY A 108 7.23 -6.26 -12.19
N ASN A 109 8.31 -6.25 -11.41
CA ASN A 109 8.74 -7.40 -10.60
C ASN A 109 7.73 -7.71 -9.48
N VAL A 110 7.19 -6.67 -8.85
CA VAL A 110 6.20 -6.79 -7.78
C VAL A 110 4.87 -7.33 -8.30
N VAL A 111 4.41 -6.86 -9.46
CA VAL A 111 3.18 -7.38 -10.09
C VAL A 111 3.36 -8.82 -10.54
N ALA A 112 4.53 -9.17 -11.10
CA ALA A 112 4.81 -10.53 -11.56
C ALA A 112 4.89 -11.55 -10.40
N ALA A 113 5.46 -11.16 -9.26
CA ALA A 113 5.62 -12.03 -8.09
C ALA A 113 5.35 -11.27 -6.76
N PRO A 114 4.07 -10.98 -6.44
CA PRO A 114 3.70 -10.09 -5.33
C PRO A 114 3.95 -10.69 -3.93
N ASN A 115 4.13 -12.01 -3.85
CA ASN A 115 4.46 -12.74 -2.63
C ASN A 115 5.94 -13.07 -2.50
N SER A 116 6.77 -12.65 -3.46
CA SER A 116 8.22 -12.85 -3.37
C SER A 116 8.83 -12.07 -2.20
N VAL A 117 9.94 -12.58 -1.66
CA VAL A 117 10.70 -11.88 -0.60
C VAL A 117 11.09 -10.47 -1.05
N PHE A 118 11.46 -10.31 -2.32
CA PHE A 118 11.77 -9.00 -2.90
C PHE A 118 10.59 -8.03 -2.82
N ALA A 119 9.40 -8.47 -3.27
CA ALA A 119 8.19 -7.64 -3.23
C ALA A 119 7.79 -7.28 -1.80
N VAL A 120 7.90 -8.23 -0.86
CA VAL A 120 7.63 -8.00 0.56
C VAL A 120 8.58 -6.94 1.12
N VAL A 121 9.89 -7.16 0.99
CA VAL A 121 10.91 -6.28 1.60
C VAL A 121 10.85 -4.88 1.01
N MET A 122 10.80 -4.74 -0.31
CA MET A 122 10.78 -3.42 -0.95
C MET A 122 9.51 -2.64 -0.58
N SER A 123 8.38 -3.33 -0.37
CA SER A 123 7.13 -2.65 0.03
C SER A 123 7.11 -2.24 1.49
N MET A 124 8.04 -2.72 2.32
CA MET A 124 8.19 -2.27 3.72
C MET A 124 9.13 -1.07 3.86
N ILE A 125 9.93 -0.75 2.84
CA ILE A 125 10.86 0.39 2.87
C ILE A 125 10.07 1.68 2.62
N PRO A 126 9.99 2.63 3.57
CA PRO A 126 9.05 3.75 3.52
C PRO A 126 9.10 4.65 2.30
N LEU A 127 10.27 4.79 1.65
CA LEU A 127 10.41 5.56 0.41
C LEU A 127 9.74 4.86 -0.79
N PHE A 128 9.68 3.52 -0.75
CA PHE A 128 9.10 2.70 -1.81
C PHE A 128 7.66 2.26 -1.48
N THR A 129 7.35 2.13 -0.18
CA THR A 129 6.05 1.69 0.36
C THR A 129 4.84 2.37 -0.28
N PRO A 130 4.77 3.71 -0.43
CA PRO A 130 3.59 4.40 -0.97
C PRO A 130 3.07 3.82 -2.29
N ILE A 131 3.99 3.44 -3.16
CA ILE A 131 3.68 2.93 -4.49
C ILE A 131 3.63 1.40 -4.46
N LEU A 132 4.68 0.73 -3.95
CA LEU A 132 4.78 -0.73 -4.05
C LEU A 132 3.75 -1.45 -3.19
N MET A 133 3.44 -0.94 -2.00
CA MET A 133 2.43 -1.58 -1.13
C MET A 133 1.03 -1.43 -1.70
N THR A 134 0.71 -0.27 -2.29
CA THR A 134 -0.53 -0.05 -3.03
C THR A 134 -0.67 -1.04 -4.19
N VAL A 135 0.39 -1.20 -4.99
CA VAL A 135 0.42 -2.17 -6.10
C VAL A 135 0.24 -3.60 -5.60
N ARG A 136 0.90 -3.99 -4.49
CA ARG A 136 0.75 -5.33 -3.90
C ARG A 136 -0.66 -5.60 -3.40
N VAL A 137 -1.27 -4.66 -2.68
CA VAL A 137 -2.66 -4.78 -2.19
C VAL A 137 -3.66 -4.90 -3.34
N ALA A 138 -3.37 -4.28 -4.49
CA ALA A 138 -4.18 -4.43 -5.70
C ALA A 138 -3.95 -5.77 -6.43
N ALA A 139 -2.74 -6.33 -6.34
CA ALA A 139 -2.36 -7.55 -7.05
C ALA A 139 -2.60 -8.85 -6.27
N THR A 140 -2.60 -8.81 -4.94
CA THR A 140 -2.75 -9.99 -4.08
C THR A 140 -3.29 -9.66 -2.69
N ASP A 141 -3.76 -10.67 -1.98
CA ASP A 141 -4.14 -10.54 -0.57
C ASP A 141 -2.90 -10.48 0.33
N VAL A 142 -2.58 -9.27 0.78
CA VAL A 142 -1.42 -9.04 1.65
C VAL A 142 -1.80 -9.27 3.12
N PRO A 143 -0.99 -10.04 3.89
CA PRO A 143 -1.24 -10.23 5.32
C PRO A 143 -1.35 -8.91 6.08
N TRP A 144 -2.32 -8.81 6.98
CA TRP A 144 -2.64 -7.58 7.71
C TRP A 144 -1.45 -7.01 8.50
N TRP A 145 -0.57 -7.87 9.02
CA TRP A 145 0.61 -7.45 9.78
C TRP A 145 1.65 -6.74 8.90
N GLN A 146 1.75 -7.09 7.61
CA GLN A 146 2.62 -6.37 6.67
C GLN A 146 2.05 -4.98 6.43
N ILE A 147 0.74 -4.84 6.27
CA ILE A 147 0.06 -3.55 6.09
C ILE A 147 0.24 -2.68 7.34
N ALA A 148 0.00 -3.23 8.53
CA ALA A 148 0.19 -2.49 9.78
C ALA A 148 1.67 -2.10 9.97
N GLY A 149 2.60 -3.00 9.68
CA GLY A 149 4.04 -2.74 9.74
C GLY A 149 4.47 -1.63 8.80
N SER A 150 4.03 -1.66 7.53
CA SER A 150 4.35 -0.59 6.57
C SER A 150 3.72 0.75 6.95
N ILE A 151 2.51 0.77 7.51
CA ILE A 151 1.90 2.01 8.02
C ILE A 151 2.77 2.63 9.12
N VAL A 152 3.18 1.83 10.12
CA VAL A 152 4.03 2.30 11.22
C VAL A 152 5.38 2.80 10.69
N LEU A 153 5.99 2.07 9.75
CA LEU A 153 7.26 2.46 9.14
C LEU A 153 7.12 3.75 8.30
N SER A 154 6.03 3.91 7.54
CA SER A 154 5.74 5.14 6.78
C SER A 154 5.55 6.36 7.69
N ILE A 155 4.82 6.21 8.80
CA ILE A 155 4.64 7.27 9.80
C ILE A 155 5.99 7.62 10.44
N GLY A 156 6.76 6.61 10.85
CA GLY A 156 8.10 6.81 11.41
C GLY A 156 9.03 7.52 10.44
N ALA A 157 9.01 7.14 9.15
CA ALA A 157 9.79 7.80 8.12
C ALA A 157 9.34 9.23 7.84
N PHE A 158 8.05 9.53 7.92
CA PHE A 158 7.55 10.91 7.83
C PHE A 158 8.13 11.78 8.94
N PHE A 159 8.02 11.34 10.20
CA PHE A 159 8.62 12.07 11.32
C PHE A 159 10.16 12.16 11.21
N GLY A 160 10.81 11.11 10.72
CA GLY A 160 12.24 11.12 10.39
C GLY A 160 12.58 12.16 9.34
N ALA A 161 11.81 12.25 8.26
CA ALA A 161 11.99 13.24 7.19
C ALA A 161 11.78 14.67 7.71
N VAL A 162 10.76 14.90 8.54
CA VAL A 162 10.52 16.20 9.19
C VAL A 162 11.68 16.57 10.10
N TRP A 163 12.19 15.62 10.88
CA TRP A 163 13.35 15.83 11.74
C TRP A 163 14.60 16.21 10.92
N ILE A 164 14.89 15.46 9.84
CA ILE A 164 15.97 15.75 8.88
C ILE A 164 15.81 17.16 8.31
N ALA A 165 14.63 17.49 7.79
CA ALA A 165 14.33 18.79 7.19
C ALA A 165 14.51 19.94 8.17
N SER A 166 14.04 19.78 9.41
CA SER A 166 14.18 20.80 10.46
C SER A 166 15.65 21.10 10.79
N ARG A 167 16.53 20.08 10.77
CA ARG A 167 17.96 20.23 11.03
C ARG A 167 18.68 20.92 9.87
N ILE A 168 18.37 20.50 8.65
CA ILE A 168 18.87 21.14 7.43
C ILE A 168 18.45 22.61 7.39
N TYR A 169 17.19 22.92 7.69
CA TYR A 169 16.67 24.28 7.71
C TYR A 169 17.42 25.17 8.72
N ARG A 170 17.62 24.68 9.95
CA ARG A 170 18.31 25.43 11.02
C ARG A 170 19.76 25.81 10.67
N ILE A 171 20.47 24.96 9.95
CA ILE A 171 21.89 25.18 9.61
C ILE A 171 22.03 25.84 8.23
N GLY A 172 21.12 25.54 7.30
CA GLY A 172 21.07 26.12 5.96
C GLY A 172 20.91 27.64 6.00
N ILE A 173 20.05 28.17 6.88
CA ILE A 173 19.84 29.63 7.01
C ILE A 173 21.09 30.40 7.46
N LEU A 174 22.03 29.73 8.15
CA LEU A 174 23.29 30.34 8.60
C LEU A 174 24.43 30.16 7.59
N SER A 175 24.23 29.31 6.59
CA SER A 175 25.23 28.93 5.60
C SER A 175 25.13 29.85 4.38
N TYR A 176 25.46 31.13 4.55
CA TYR A 176 25.36 32.11 3.47
C TYR A 176 26.36 31.88 2.34
N GLY A 177 25.86 31.80 1.10
CA GLY A 177 26.62 32.10 -0.12
C GLY A 177 27.55 31.01 -0.68
N LYS A 178 27.59 29.82 -0.08
CA LYS A 178 28.30 28.66 -0.64
C LYS A 178 27.34 27.51 -0.87
N LYS A 179 27.37 26.95 -2.09
CA LYS A 179 26.66 25.73 -2.47
C LYS A 179 26.94 24.60 -1.46
N PRO A 180 25.94 24.14 -0.69
CA PRO A 180 26.13 22.99 0.17
C PRO A 180 26.26 21.72 -0.66
N SER A 181 27.26 20.91 -0.34
CA SER A 181 27.44 19.58 -0.92
C SER A 181 26.60 18.52 -0.17
N LEU A 182 26.33 17.37 -0.80
CA LEU A 182 25.65 16.24 -0.14
C LEU A 182 26.37 15.78 1.14
N ARG A 183 27.69 15.90 1.19
CA ARG A 183 28.50 15.59 2.38
C ARG A 183 28.28 16.61 3.51
N GLU A 184 28.03 17.87 3.18
CA GLU A 184 27.72 18.91 4.16
C GLU A 184 26.32 18.75 4.74
N LEU A 185 25.32 18.49 3.89
CA LEU A 185 23.97 18.14 4.34
C LEU A 185 24.01 16.95 5.31
N GLY A 186 24.78 15.90 5.00
CA GLY A 186 24.98 14.77 5.91
C GLY A 186 25.61 15.16 7.25
N ARG A 187 26.57 16.09 7.27
CA ARG A 187 27.18 16.61 8.51
C ARG A 187 26.17 17.40 9.34
N TRP A 188 25.30 18.19 8.70
CA TRP A 188 24.27 18.99 9.37
C TRP A 188 23.24 18.14 10.11
N LEU A 189 23.03 16.89 9.68
CA LEU A 189 22.16 15.95 10.40
C LEU A 189 22.75 15.54 11.76
N VAL A 190 24.07 15.42 11.84
CA VAL A 190 24.78 14.95 13.04
C VAL A 190 25.20 16.10 13.97
N SER A 191 25.36 17.31 13.44
CA SER A 191 25.79 18.54 14.16
C SER A 191 24.63 19.21 14.89
#